data_AF-A0A2H0S6F9-F1
#
_entry.id   AF-A0A2H0S6F9-F1
#
_cell.length_a   1.000
_cell.length_b   1.000
_cell.length_c   1.000
_cell.angle_alpha   90.00
_cell.angle_beta   90.00
_cell.angle_gamma   90.00
#
_symmetry.space_group_name_H-M   'P 1'
#
loop_
_entity.id
_entity.type
_entity.pdbx_description
1 polymer ?
#
loop_
_entity_poly.entity_id
_entity_poly.type
_entity_poly.pdbx_seq_one_letter_code
_entity_poly.pdbx_strand_id
1 'polypeptide(L)'
;MKKNLGIIIGFIILLVAGFYAFNAYIYNEKQGDGTTVSAYRGTLTGKKVCLTYTDTSEPQPTGCELGIQTDAGEYYALNFVLLSQTPDPELVTGDRFSASGLITPIEMLSTDQWRKYGIEGIFSVTDSIEKL
;
A
#
# COMPACT_ATOMS: atom_id res chain seq x y z
N MET A 1 -27.14 49.00 -9.05
CA MET A 1 -26.38 48.31 -7.98
C MET A 1 -27.03 47.00 -7.49
N LYS A 2 -28.34 46.94 -7.21
CA LYS A 2 -29.02 45.72 -6.69
C LYS A 2 -28.95 44.48 -7.60
N LYS A 3 -28.98 44.65 -8.92
CA LYS A 3 -28.86 43.56 -9.91
C LYS A 3 -27.49 42.86 -9.87
N ASN A 4 -26.41 43.63 -9.73
CA ASN A 4 -25.05 43.07 -9.65
C ASN A 4 -24.83 42.37 -8.30
N LEU A 5 -25.45 42.87 -7.23
CA LEU A 5 -25.41 42.24 -5.91
C LEU A 5 -26.09 40.86 -5.91
N GLY A 6 -27.26 40.73 -6.57
CA GLY A 6 -27.94 39.44 -6.71
C GLY A 6 -27.13 38.40 -7.48
N ILE A 7 -26.41 38.83 -8.53
CA ILE A 7 -25.52 37.94 -9.30
C ILE A 7 -24.35 37.47 -8.44
N ILE A 8 -23.72 38.38 -7.67
CA ILE A 8 -22.61 38.03 -6.78
C ILE A 8 -23.06 37.03 -5.70
N ILE A 9 -24.22 37.27 -5.07
CA ILE A 9 -24.76 36.37 -4.05
C ILE A 9 -25.06 34.98 -4.65
N GLY A 10 -25.68 34.94 -5.84
CA GLY A 10 -25.92 33.67 -6.53
C GLY A 10 -24.64 32.90 -6.84
N PHE A 11 -23.57 33.60 -7.25
CA PHE A 11 -22.28 32.99 -7.51
C PHE A 11 -21.62 32.43 -6.25
N ILE A 12 -21.70 33.17 -5.12
CA ILE A 12 -21.18 32.70 -3.82
C ILE A 12 -21.92 31.43 -3.38
N ILE A 13 -23.25 31.41 -3.47
CA ILE A 13 -24.05 30.23 -3.10
C ILE A 13 -23.64 29.02 -3.94
N LEU A 14 -23.46 29.21 -5.25
CA LEU A 14 -23.04 28.15 -6.16
C LEU A 14 -21.63 27.62 -5.83
N LEU A 15 -20.69 28.51 -5.51
CA LEU A 15 -19.34 28.10 -5.09
C LEU A 15 -19.35 27.34 -3.77
N VAL A 16 -20.14 27.79 -2.79
CA VAL A 16 -20.27 27.10 -1.50
C VAL A 16 -20.91 25.73 -1.69
N ALA A 17 -22.00 25.63 -2.44
CA ALA A 17 -22.65 24.36 -2.74
C ALA A 17 -21.70 23.40 -3.49
N GLY A 18 -20.97 23.90 -4.48
CA GLY A 18 -19.96 23.14 -5.21
C GLY A 18 -18.83 22.65 -4.30
N PHE A 19 -18.34 23.52 -3.40
CA PHE A 19 -17.34 23.15 -2.40
C PHE A 19 -17.82 22.00 -1.51
N TYR A 20 -19.03 22.08 -0.95
CA TYR A 20 -19.59 21.02 -0.10
C TYR A 20 -19.79 19.72 -0.87
N ALA A 21 -20.30 19.77 -2.10
CA ALA A 21 -20.50 18.58 -2.93
C ALA A 21 -19.16 17.91 -3.27
N PHE A 22 -18.15 18.70 -3.65
CA PHE A 22 -16.81 18.19 -3.96
C PHE A 22 -16.11 17.62 -2.73
N ASN A 23 -16.22 18.28 -1.58
CA ASN A 23 -15.66 17.75 -0.33
C ASN A 23 -16.35 16.43 0.04
N ALA A 24 -17.68 16.36 -0.01
CA ALA A 24 -18.42 15.13 0.30
C ALA A 24 -18.02 13.97 -0.62
N TYR A 25 -17.82 14.25 -1.92
CA TYR A 25 -17.31 13.28 -2.87
C TYR A 25 -15.93 12.75 -2.45
N ILE A 26 -14.98 13.65 -2.15
CA ILE A 26 -13.64 13.27 -1.68
C ILE A 26 -13.70 12.47 -0.38
N TYR A 27 -14.51 12.87 0.60
CA TYR A 27 -14.63 12.16 1.88
C TYR A 27 -15.12 10.73 1.67
N ASN A 28 -16.12 10.53 0.81
CA ASN A 28 -16.67 9.21 0.53
C ASN A 28 -15.70 8.31 -0.24
N GLU A 29 -14.85 8.89 -1.09
CA GLU A 29 -13.94 8.10 -1.93
C GLU A 29 -12.58 7.83 -1.24
N LYS A 30 -12.19 8.67 -0.26
CA LYS A 30 -10.89 8.56 0.40
C LYS A 30 -10.91 8.00 1.82
N GLN A 31 -12.07 7.90 2.48
CA GLN A 31 -12.15 7.24 3.78
C GLN A 31 -12.47 5.75 3.58
N GLY A 32 -11.64 4.88 4.18
CA GLY A 32 -11.89 3.43 4.22
C GLY A 32 -13.18 3.10 4.96
N ASP A 33 -13.55 1.82 4.99
CA ASP A 33 -14.81 1.29 5.52
C ASP A 33 -15.03 1.45 7.05
N GLY A 34 -14.15 2.19 7.74
CA GLY A 34 -14.20 2.41 9.17
C GLY A 34 -13.65 1.24 10.00
N THR A 35 -13.13 0.18 9.38
CA THR A 35 -12.40 -0.86 10.12
C THR A 35 -11.03 -0.33 10.56
N THR A 36 -10.70 -0.53 11.83
CA THR A 36 -9.38 -0.19 12.35
C THR A 36 -8.38 -1.23 11.86
N VAL A 37 -7.68 -0.93 10.78
CA VAL A 37 -6.56 -1.72 10.29
C VAL A 37 -5.30 -1.24 11.01
N SER A 38 -4.64 -2.13 11.74
CA SER A 38 -3.41 -1.83 12.49
C SER A 38 -2.29 -2.78 12.11
N ALA A 39 -1.06 -2.29 12.11
CA ALA A 39 0.12 -3.11 11.90
C ALA A 39 0.23 -4.15 13.03
N TYR A 40 0.71 -5.35 12.68
CA TYR A 40 0.81 -6.46 13.61
C TYR A 40 2.08 -7.27 13.38
N ARG A 41 2.54 -7.97 14.42
CA ARG A 41 3.67 -8.90 14.29
C ARG A 41 3.18 -10.25 13.78
N GLY A 42 3.93 -10.85 12.87
CA GLY A 42 3.61 -12.15 12.29
C GLY A 42 4.82 -12.83 11.69
N THR A 43 4.63 -14.09 11.33
CA THR A 43 5.58 -14.91 10.60
C THR A 43 4.99 -15.22 9.24
N LEU A 44 5.71 -14.91 8.17
CA LEU A 44 5.32 -15.27 6.81
C LEU A 44 6.25 -16.35 6.29
N THR A 45 5.67 -17.35 5.62
CA THR A 45 6.39 -18.41 4.91
C THR A 45 5.98 -18.39 3.46
N GLY A 46 6.95 -18.45 2.56
CA GLY A 46 6.69 -18.28 1.15
C GLY A 46 7.95 -18.23 0.30
N LYS A 47 7.77 -17.84 -0.96
CA LYS A 47 8.86 -17.69 -1.93
C LYS A 47 9.24 -16.23 -2.10
N LYS A 48 10.54 -15.95 -2.16
CA LYS A 48 11.06 -14.64 -2.57
C LYS A 48 10.76 -14.40 -4.05
N VAL A 49 10.14 -13.28 -4.37
CA VAL A 49 9.75 -12.90 -5.73
C VAL A 49 10.15 -11.47 -6.04
N CYS A 50 10.21 -11.12 -7.33
CA CYS A 50 10.16 -9.73 -7.76
C CYS A 50 8.69 -9.38 -7.99
N LEU A 51 8.21 -8.32 -7.36
CA LEU A 51 6.85 -7.84 -7.55
C LEU A 51 6.67 -7.25 -8.94
N THR A 52 5.50 -7.49 -9.53
CA THR A 52 5.09 -7.00 -10.84
C THR A 52 3.86 -6.12 -10.69
N TYR A 53 3.63 -5.20 -11.61
CA TYR A 53 2.38 -4.44 -11.59
C TYR A 53 1.19 -5.34 -11.93
N THR A 54 0.06 -5.13 -11.24
CA THR A 54 -1.20 -5.82 -11.52
C THR A 54 -1.76 -5.43 -12.88
N ASP A 55 -1.57 -4.18 -13.30
CA ASP A 55 -1.92 -3.74 -14.64
C ASP A 55 -0.80 -4.11 -15.63
N THR A 56 -1.07 -5.13 -16.45
CA THR A 56 -0.13 -5.61 -17.47
C THR A 56 -0.05 -4.70 -18.70
N SER A 57 -0.91 -3.70 -18.81
CA SER A 57 -0.85 -2.70 -19.88
C SER A 57 0.17 -1.59 -19.60
N GLU A 58 0.52 -1.39 -18.32
CA GLU A 58 1.60 -0.49 -17.93
C GLU A 58 2.99 -1.12 -18.18
N PRO A 59 4.01 -0.32 -18.55
CA PRO A 59 5.39 -0.78 -18.57
C PRO A 59 5.79 -1.33 -17.20
N GLN A 60 6.21 -2.59 -17.17
CA GLN A 60 6.65 -3.25 -15.95
C GLN A 60 7.91 -2.57 -15.38
N PRO A 61 8.10 -2.61 -14.05
CA PRO A 61 9.29 -2.06 -13.42
C PRO A 61 10.54 -2.74 -13.99
N THR A 62 11.58 -1.95 -14.26
CA THR A 62 12.85 -2.43 -14.82
C THR A 62 13.77 -3.06 -13.77
N GLY A 63 13.47 -2.86 -12.49
CA GLY A 63 14.18 -3.45 -11.35
C GLY A 63 13.36 -4.51 -10.62
N CYS A 64 13.99 -5.19 -9.66
CA CYS A 64 13.31 -6.15 -8.79
C CYS A 64 12.88 -5.46 -7.49
N GLU A 65 11.60 -5.07 -7.42
CA GLU A 65 10.99 -4.70 -6.14
C GLU A 65 10.77 -5.99 -5.34
N LEU A 66 11.34 -6.07 -4.14
CA LEU A 66 11.40 -7.34 -3.41
C LEU A 66 10.05 -7.68 -2.79
N GLY A 67 9.62 -8.93 -2.95
CA GLY A 67 8.40 -9.43 -2.32
C GLY A 67 8.48 -10.87 -1.86
N ILE A 68 7.48 -11.28 -1.10
CA ILE A 68 7.22 -12.66 -0.72
C ILE A 68 5.83 -13.06 -1.24
N GLN A 69 5.76 -14.19 -1.92
CA GLN A 69 4.50 -14.87 -2.22
C GLN A 69 4.27 -15.94 -1.15
N THR A 70 3.25 -15.78 -0.32
CA THR A 70 2.89 -16.75 0.73
C THR A 70 2.38 -18.05 0.12
N ASP A 71 2.34 -19.11 0.91
CA ASP A 71 1.74 -20.38 0.49
C ASP A 71 0.23 -20.28 0.17
N ALA A 72 -0.44 -19.26 0.70
CA ALA A 72 -1.82 -18.94 0.38
C ALA A 72 -1.96 -18.17 -0.94
N GLY A 73 -0.85 -17.74 -1.54
CA GLY A 73 -0.81 -17.00 -2.80
C GLY A 73 -0.86 -15.47 -2.63
N GLU A 74 -0.84 -14.97 -1.40
CA GLU A 74 -0.81 -13.54 -1.09
C GLU A 74 0.58 -12.97 -1.34
N TYR A 75 0.64 -11.69 -1.71
CA TYR A 75 1.90 -11.00 -1.96
C TYR A 75 2.13 -9.91 -0.92
N TYR A 76 3.35 -9.83 -0.41
CA TYR A 76 3.79 -8.74 0.48
C TYR A 76 5.10 -8.17 -0.04
N ALA A 77 5.26 -6.84 0.04
CA ALA A 77 6.56 -6.21 -0.20
C ALA A 77 7.51 -6.49 0.97
N LEU A 78 8.76 -6.83 0.67
CA LEU A 78 9.77 -7.16 1.66
C LEU A 78 10.61 -5.94 2.00
N ASN A 79 10.71 -5.63 3.29
CA ASN A 79 11.60 -4.61 3.80
C ASN A 79 12.55 -5.21 4.85
N PHE A 80 13.85 -5.12 4.60
CA PHE A 80 14.90 -5.65 5.49
C PHE A 80 15.59 -4.57 6.33
N VAL A 81 15.16 -3.30 6.26
CA VAL A 81 15.81 -2.18 6.97
C VAL A 81 15.83 -2.36 8.49
N LEU A 82 14.84 -3.06 9.05
CA LEU A 82 14.75 -3.29 10.50
C LEU A 82 15.47 -4.57 10.95
N LEU A 83 16.09 -5.31 10.04
CA LEU A 83 16.81 -6.52 10.37
C LEU A 83 18.11 -6.15 11.11
N SER A 84 18.24 -6.63 12.35
CA SER A 84 19.37 -6.26 13.22
C SER A 84 20.67 -7.01 12.88
N GLN A 85 20.59 -8.03 12.03
CA GLN A 85 21.72 -8.84 11.58
C GLN A 85 21.84 -8.77 10.06
N THR A 86 23.05 -8.91 9.53
CA THR A 86 23.24 -9.11 8.08
C THR A 86 22.39 -10.32 7.68
N PRO A 87 21.46 -10.20 6.71
CA PRO A 87 20.65 -11.32 6.28
C PRO A 87 21.59 -12.39 5.72
N ASP A 88 21.71 -13.51 6.42
CA ASP A 88 22.33 -14.73 5.90
C ASP A 88 21.23 -15.80 5.97
N PRO A 89 20.87 -16.48 4.87
CA PRO A 89 21.63 -16.69 3.64
C PRO A 89 21.28 -15.72 2.51
N GLU A 90 22.08 -15.75 1.44
CA GLU A 90 21.78 -15.26 0.09
C GLU A 90 20.39 -15.71 -0.41
N LEU A 91 19.32 -15.10 0.08
CA LEU A 91 17.98 -15.35 -0.45
C LEU A 91 17.96 -14.80 -1.86
N VAL A 92 17.98 -15.69 -2.85
CA VAL A 92 17.80 -15.34 -4.25
C VAL A 92 16.33 -15.45 -4.62
N THR A 93 15.92 -14.76 -5.68
CA THR A 93 14.56 -14.89 -6.21
C THR A 93 14.25 -16.35 -6.50
N GLY A 94 13.09 -16.83 -6.04
CA GLY A 94 12.66 -18.22 -6.12
C GLY A 94 12.90 -19.03 -4.85
N ASP A 95 13.80 -18.58 -3.95
CA ASP A 95 14.04 -19.27 -2.68
C ASP A 95 12.80 -19.26 -1.81
N ARG A 96 12.54 -20.39 -1.17
CA ARG A 96 11.53 -20.50 -0.13
C ARG A 96 12.15 -20.18 1.22
N PHE A 97 11.47 -19.39 2.03
CA PHE A 97 11.95 -19.01 3.35
C PHE A 97 10.78 -18.71 4.29
N SER A 98 11.09 -18.73 5.58
CA SER A 98 10.24 -18.26 6.67
C SER A 98 10.93 -17.11 7.38
N ALA A 99 10.20 -16.06 7.72
CA ALA A 99 10.73 -14.93 8.47
C ALA A 99 9.68 -14.32 9.38
N SER A 100 10.14 -13.69 10.46
CA SER A 100 9.28 -12.99 11.43
C SER A 100 9.52 -11.49 11.40
N GLY A 101 8.44 -10.71 11.54
CA GLY A 101 8.51 -9.27 11.38
C GLY A 101 7.21 -8.54 11.68
N LEU A 102 7.19 -7.26 11.31
CA LEU A 102 6.02 -6.39 11.38
C LEU A 102 5.35 -6.31 10.01
N ILE A 103 4.07 -6.65 9.95
CA ILE A 103 3.23 -6.53 8.76
C ILE A 103 2.44 -5.22 8.88
N THR A 104 2.62 -4.34 7.89
CA THR A 104 1.84 -3.10 7.74
C THR A 104 0.89 -3.29 6.56
N PRO A 105 -0.42 -3.46 6.82
CA PRO A 105 -1.42 -3.65 5.77
C PRO A 105 -1.44 -2.49 4.77
N ILE A 106 -1.77 -2.79 3.51
CA ILE A 106 -1.79 -1.83 2.39
C ILE A 106 -2.74 -0.64 2.65
N GLU A 107 -3.81 -0.85 3.43
CA GLU A 107 -4.78 0.19 3.81
C GLU A 107 -4.16 1.28 4.70
N MET A 108 -3.09 0.95 5.43
CA MET A 108 -2.38 1.91 6.27
C MET A 108 -1.34 2.73 5.49
N LEU A 109 -1.04 2.36 4.25
CA LEU A 109 -0.03 3.01 3.45
C LEU A 109 -0.62 4.22 2.73
N SER A 110 -0.01 5.40 2.95
CA SER A 110 -0.45 6.66 2.36
C SER A 110 -0.03 6.86 0.91
N THR A 111 0.77 5.95 0.35
CA THR A 111 1.36 6.10 -0.98
C THR A 111 0.74 5.15 -2.00
N ASP A 112 0.23 5.69 -3.10
CA ASP A 112 -0.41 4.90 -4.16
C ASP A 112 0.57 3.99 -4.93
N GLN A 113 1.88 4.23 -4.83
CA GLN A 113 2.91 3.43 -5.51
C GLN A 113 2.81 1.92 -5.20
N TRP A 114 2.51 1.57 -3.94
CA TRP A 114 2.46 0.17 -3.50
C TRP A 114 1.20 -0.54 -3.99
N ARG A 115 0.13 0.21 -4.26
CA ARG A 115 -1.14 -0.32 -4.76
C ARG A 115 -1.02 -0.89 -6.17
N LYS A 116 -0.01 -0.48 -6.94
CA LYS A 116 0.27 -1.01 -8.28
C LYS A 116 0.68 -2.47 -8.28
N TYR A 117 1.20 -2.99 -7.18
CA TYR A 117 1.80 -4.33 -7.11
C TYR A 117 0.85 -5.43 -6.66
N GLY A 118 -0.39 -5.10 -6.30
CA GLY A 118 -1.36 -6.11 -5.81
C GLY A 118 -0.91 -6.83 -4.55
N ILE A 119 -0.29 -6.08 -3.62
CA ILE A 119 0.19 -6.61 -2.34
C ILE A 119 -0.82 -6.34 -1.22
N GLU A 120 -0.83 -7.24 -0.24
CA GLU A 120 -1.63 -7.11 0.99
C GLU A 120 -0.96 -6.15 2.01
N GLY A 121 0.34 -5.91 1.87
CA GLY A 121 1.05 -4.96 2.73
C GLY A 121 2.57 -5.04 2.61
N ILE A 122 3.24 -4.26 3.46
CA ILE A 122 4.70 -4.31 3.62
C ILE A 122 5.04 -5.19 4.81
N PHE A 123 5.84 -6.21 4.57
CA PHE A 123 6.43 -7.06 5.59
C PHE A 123 7.85 -6.58 5.91
N SER A 124 7.97 -5.90 7.04
CA SER A 124 9.26 -5.46 7.58
C SER A 124 9.85 -6.56 8.44
N VAL A 125 10.86 -7.25 7.93
CA VAL A 125 11.53 -8.33 8.66
C VAL A 125 12.34 -7.74 9.80
N THR A 126 12.14 -8.23 11.01
CA THR A 126 12.83 -7.74 12.21
C THR A 126 13.73 -8.77 12.87
N ASP A 127 13.40 -10.06 12.68
CA ASP A 127 14.01 -11.17 13.40
C ASP A 127 14.54 -12.25 12.43
N SER A 128 14.66 -13.49 12.88
CA SER A 128 15.27 -14.60 12.14
C SER A 128 14.67 -14.83 10.76
N ILE A 129 15.55 -15.13 9.80
CA ILE A 129 15.24 -15.63 8.47
C ILE A 129 15.71 -17.09 8.41
N GLU A 130 14.85 -17.98 7.95
CA GLU A 130 15.13 -19.40 7.75
C GLU A 130 14.84 -19.78 6.30
N LYS A 131 15.86 -20.19 5.54
CA LYS A 131 15.68 -20.73 4.19
C LYS A 131 15.22 -22.18 4.26
N LEU A 132 14.21 -22.55 3.46
CA LEU A 132 13.52 -23.84 3.47
C LEU A 132 13.80 -24.67 2.20
#